data_AF-A0A5C6CJI8-F1
#
_entry.id   AF-A0A5C6CJI8-F1
#
_cell.length_a   1.000
_cell.length_b   1.000
_cell.length_c   1.000
_cell.angle_alpha   90.00
_cell.angle_beta   90.00
_cell.angle_gamma   90.00
#
_symmetry.space_group_name_H-M   'P 1'
#
loop_
_entity.id
_entity.type
_entity.pdbx_description
1 polymer ?
#
loop_
_entity_poly.entity_id
_entity_poly.type
_entity_poly.pdbx_seq_one_letter_code
_entity_poly.pdbx_strand_id
1 'polypeptide(L)'
;MNVEQVLGLYNYWIVIFLMMTGFYIVIARQNMIKSVIGLNIFQTSVFLLYITMGKVNGGTAPIIPPRLVNGHADTSEHAVDHIAEHAADATGAGHAVSEPANSVAEQVLSPLGEIAQQVDLSSHVEPIVYSNPMPSVLMLTAIVVGIATTSLALALIVRIREEYGTIEEDKILELDRDS
;
A
#
# COMPACT_ATOMS: atom_id res chain seq x y z
N MET A 1 10.80 29.79 12.02
CA MET A 1 10.22 28.56 11.43
C MET A 1 8.71 28.75 11.42
N ASN A 2 8.08 28.66 10.24
CA ASN A 2 6.64 28.85 10.13
C ASN A 2 5.92 27.69 10.83
N VAL A 3 4.87 27.98 11.60
CA VAL A 3 4.07 26.97 12.34
C VAL A 3 3.54 25.85 11.43
N GLU A 4 3.28 26.17 10.15
CA GLU A 4 2.94 25.22 9.07
C GLU A 4 4.05 24.18 8.79
N GLN A 5 5.32 24.59 8.81
CA GLN A 5 6.45 23.66 8.63
C GLN A 5 6.67 22.79 9.86
N VAL A 6 6.42 23.32 11.06
CA VAL A 6 6.52 22.57 12.31
C VAL A 6 5.40 21.53 12.41
N LEU A 7 4.18 21.87 11.98
CA LEU A 7 3.05 20.94 11.89
C LEU A 7 3.27 19.85 10.83
N GLY A 8 3.90 20.20 9.69
CA GLY A 8 4.28 19.23 8.66
C GLY A 8 5.35 18.22 9.12
N LEU A 9 6.22 18.60 10.07
CA LEU A 9 7.31 17.75 10.59
C LEU A 9 7.04 17.12 11.96
N TYR A 10 5.91 17.42 12.61
CA TYR A 10 5.60 16.97 13.97
C TYR A 10 5.73 15.45 14.15
N ASN A 11 5.27 14.68 13.16
CA ASN A 11 5.38 13.23 13.15
C ASN A 11 6.84 12.75 13.19
N TYR A 12 7.74 13.41 12.44
CA TYR A 12 9.16 13.05 12.43
C TYR A 12 9.85 13.38 13.75
N TRP A 13 9.50 14.50 14.38
CA TRP A 13 10.04 14.86 15.69
C TRP A 13 9.71 13.82 16.76
N ILE A 14 8.45 13.42 16.86
CA ILE A 14 8.02 12.36 17.78
C ILE A 14 8.78 11.06 17.52
N VAL A 15 8.90 10.67 16.25
CA VAL A 15 9.60 9.44 15.87
C VAL A 15 11.07 9.50 16.27
N ILE A 16 11.77 10.61 16.03
CA ILE A 16 13.19 10.75 16.41
C ILE A 16 13.35 10.68 17.94
N PHE A 17 12.50 11.36 18.71
CA PHE A 17 12.53 11.29 20.17
C PHE A 17 12.24 9.87 20.68
N LEU A 18 11.27 9.19 20.09
CA LEU A 18 10.92 7.82 20.45
C LEU A 18 12.06 6.84 20.11
N MET A 19 12.70 7.02 18.94
CA MET A 19 13.84 6.22 18.50
C MET A 19 15.05 6.41 19.41
N MET A 20 15.39 7.67 19.75
CA MET A 20 16.45 7.98 20.71
C MET A 20 16.15 7.39 22.08
N THR A 21 14.91 7.45 22.55
CA THR A 21 14.50 6.86 23.83
C THR A 21 14.65 5.33 23.82
N GLY A 22 14.22 4.65 22.75
CA GLY A 22 14.37 3.20 22.61
C GLY A 22 15.83 2.75 22.61
N PHE A 23 16.67 3.43 21.82
CA PHE A 23 18.10 3.15 21.76
C PHE A 23 18.82 3.46 23.08
N TYR A 24 18.42 4.54 23.76
CA TYR A 24 18.93 4.90 25.08
C TYR A 24 18.67 3.79 26.11
N ILE A 25 17.47 3.20 26.14
CA ILE A 25 17.14 2.11 27.06
C ILE A 25 18.00 0.87 26.79
N VAL A 26 18.32 0.57 25.53
CA VAL A 26 19.18 -0.58 25.17
C VAL A 26 20.60 -0.42 25.72
N ILE A 27 21.18 0.78 25.61
CA ILE A 27 22.56 1.04 26.06
C ILE A 27 22.63 1.23 27.59
N ALA A 28 21.63 1.86 28.20
CA ALA A 28 21.72 2.30 29.60
C ALA A 28 21.35 1.22 30.63
N ARG A 29 20.89 0.04 30.22
CA ARG A 29 20.32 -0.97 31.12
C ARG A 29 21.17 -2.23 31.18
N GLN A 30 21.72 -2.48 32.37
CA GLN A 30 22.45 -3.71 32.72
C GLN A 30 21.55 -4.95 32.88
N ASN A 31 20.24 -4.76 32.94
CA ASN A 31 19.29 -5.87 33.05
C ASN A 31 18.83 -6.31 31.65
N MET A 32 19.03 -7.59 31.31
CA MET A 32 18.78 -8.09 29.95
C MET A 32 17.30 -7.97 29.54
N ILE A 33 16.34 -8.20 30.45
CA ILE A 33 14.90 -8.00 30.17
C ILE A 33 14.60 -6.54 29.77
N LYS A 34 15.28 -5.57 30.40
CA LYS A 34 15.01 -4.15 30.15
C LYS A 34 15.61 -3.74 28.81
N SER A 35 16.74 -4.32 28.43
CA SER A 35 17.33 -4.15 27.11
C SER A 35 16.41 -4.69 26.00
N VAL A 36 15.76 -5.85 26.18
CA VAL A 36 14.76 -6.37 25.22
C VAL A 36 13.52 -5.49 25.11
N ILE A 37 13.05 -4.91 26.22
CA ILE A 37 11.96 -3.92 26.19
C ILE A 37 12.40 -2.67 25.40
N GLY A 38 13.62 -2.19 25.62
CA GLY A 38 14.22 -1.09 24.87
C GLY A 38 14.30 -1.38 23.36
N LEU A 39 14.71 -2.59 23.01
CA LEU A 39 14.79 -3.05 21.62
C LEU A 39 13.41 -3.08 20.94
N ASN A 40 12.36 -3.52 21.65
CA ASN A 40 10.98 -3.53 21.14
C ASN A 40 10.46 -2.10 20.90
N ILE A 41 10.76 -1.17 21.81
CA ILE A 41 10.42 0.25 21.65
C ILE A 41 11.17 0.86 20.46
N PHE A 42 12.46 0.57 20.33
CA PHE A 42 13.27 0.99 19.19
C PHE A 42 12.71 0.45 17.87
N GLN A 43 12.36 -0.83 17.79
CA GLN A 43 11.77 -1.42 16.59
C GLN A 43 10.44 -0.77 16.21
N THR A 44 9.57 -0.50 17.19
CA THR A 44 8.29 0.19 16.99
C THR A 44 8.50 1.61 16.46
N SER A 45 9.55 2.31 16.89
CA SER A 45 9.88 3.65 16.39
C SER A 45 10.29 3.63 14.90
N VAL A 46 11.03 2.60 14.46
CA VAL A 46 11.40 2.42 13.05
C VAL A 46 10.15 2.15 12.20
N PHE A 47 9.17 1.42 12.73
CA PHE A 47 7.88 1.21 12.03
C PHE A 47 7.11 2.51 11.84
N LEU A 48 7.04 3.36 12.87
CA LEU A 48 6.40 4.67 12.76
C LEU A 48 7.11 5.61 11.77
N LEU A 49 8.45 5.54 11.68
CA LEU A 49 9.20 6.26 10.65
C LEU A 49 8.80 5.80 9.24
N TYR A 50 8.72 4.49 9.03
CA TYR A 50 8.38 3.88 7.75
C TYR A 50 6.95 4.21 7.30
N ILE A 51 5.99 4.18 8.24
CA ILE A 51 4.60 4.59 7.99
C ILE A 51 4.53 6.06 7.57
N THR A 52 5.23 6.92 8.30
CA THR A 52 5.19 8.37 8.07
C THR A 52 5.78 8.73 6.71
N MET A 53 6.89 8.12 6.31
CA MET A 53 7.50 8.33 5.00
C MET A 53 6.70 7.70 3.85
N GLY A 54 5.95 6.63 4.12
CA GLY A 54 5.18 5.88 3.12
C GLY A 54 3.77 6.39 2.84
N LYS A 55 3.23 7.24 3.71
CA LYS A 55 1.85 7.75 3.63
C LYS A 55 1.75 8.86 2.59
N VAL A 56 1.00 8.62 1.52
CA VAL A 56 0.62 9.63 0.52
C VAL A 56 -0.82 10.12 0.77
N ASN A 57 -1.08 11.41 0.56
CA ASN A 57 -2.42 11.98 0.72
C ASN A 57 -3.35 11.51 -0.42
N GLY A 58 -4.56 11.04 -0.09
CA GLY A 58 -5.51 10.51 -1.08
C GLY A 58 -5.20 9.10 -1.61
N GLY A 59 -4.18 8.43 -1.06
CA GLY A 59 -3.77 7.08 -1.49
C GLY A 59 -4.78 6.00 -1.12
N THR A 60 -5.29 5.27 -2.10
CA THR A 60 -6.09 4.05 -1.95
C THR A 60 -5.17 2.83 -1.90
N ALA A 61 -5.65 1.71 -1.36
CA ALA A 61 -4.89 0.45 -1.31
C ALA A 61 -4.43 0.02 -2.72
N PRO A 62 -3.18 -0.47 -2.91
CA PRO A 62 -2.67 -0.95 -4.19
C PRO A 62 -3.33 -2.27 -4.67
N ILE A 63 -4.64 -2.24 -4.90
CA ILE A 63 -5.42 -3.35 -5.45
C ILE A 63 -6.17 -2.86 -6.68
N ILE A 64 -6.25 -3.70 -7.70
CA ILE A 64 -7.01 -3.38 -8.91
C ILE A 64 -8.50 -3.47 -8.53
N PRO A 65 -9.27 -2.37 -8.61
CA PRO A 65 -10.68 -2.42 -8.28
C PRO A 65 -11.44 -3.27 -9.31
N PRO A 66 -12.42 -4.11 -8.89
CA PRO A 66 -13.12 -5.06 -9.78
C PRO A 66 -13.78 -4.41 -11.00
N ARG A 67 -14.21 -3.15 -10.88
CA ARG A 67 -14.78 -2.35 -11.97
C ARG A 67 -13.83 -2.16 -13.17
N LEU A 68 -12.52 -2.20 -12.95
CA LEU A 68 -11.52 -2.11 -14.03
C LEU A 68 -11.21 -3.49 -14.64
N VAL A 69 -11.52 -4.57 -13.92
CA VAL A 69 -11.36 -5.96 -14.39
C VAL A 69 -12.53 -6.35 -15.30
N ASN A 70 -13.76 -6.04 -14.91
CA ASN A 70 -14.96 -6.43 -15.67
C ASN A 70 -15.17 -5.60 -16.93
N GLY A 71 -14.76 -4.33 -16.97
CA GLY A 71 -14.79 -3.52 -18.20
C GLY A 71 -13.92 -4.05 -19.34
N HIS A 72 -13.05 -5.03 -19.09
CA HIS A 72 -12.33 -5.80 -20.13
C HIS A 72 -12.98 -7.16 -20.43
N ALA A 73 -13.84 -7.67 -19.57
CA ALA A 73 -14.62 -8.89 -19.78
C ALA A 73 -15.92 -8.61 -20.55
N ASP A 74 -16.53 -7.44 -20.34
CA ASP A 74 -17.79 -7.06 -20.99
C ASP A 74 -17.61 -6.73 -22.48
N THR A 75 -16.40 -6.38 -22.93
CA THR A 75 -16.08 -6.22 -24.37
C THR A 75 -16.21 -7.56 -25.11
N SER A 76 -16.02 -8.69 -24.41
CA SER A 76 -16.22 -10.02 -24.99
C SER A 76 -17.66 -10.53 -24.92
N GLU A 77 -18.49 -10.07 -23.99
CA GLU A 77 -19.92 -10.45 -23.98
C GLU A 77 -20.76 -9.55 -24.90
N HIS A 78 -20.55 -8.22 -24.90
CA HIS A 78 -21.26 -7.32 -25.81
C HIS A 78 -20.81 -7.42 -27.27
N ALA A 79 -19.56 -7.80 -27.56
CA ALA A 79 -19.17 -8.07 -28.94
C ALA A 79 -19.89 -9.30 -29.53
N VAL A 80 -20.23 -10.31 -28.71
CA VAL A 80 -20.91 -11.52 -29.18
C VAL A 80 -22.36 -11.22 -29.59
N ASP A 81 -23.05 -10.33 -28.85
CA ASP A 81 -24.39 -9.85 -29.24
C ASP A 81 -24.35 -8.98 -30.50
N HIS A 82 -23.37 -8.07 -30.62
CA HIS A 82 -23.21 -7.21 -31.80
C HIS A 82 -22.78 -7.97 -33.07
N ILE A 83 -22.04 -9.08 -32.94
CA ILE A 83 -21.67 -9.94 -34.08
C ILE A 83 -22.84 -10.86 -34.47
N ALA A 84 -23.63 -11.35 -33.50
CA ALA A 84 -24.78 -12.21 -33.76
C ALA A 84 -25.92 -11.47 -34.50
N GLU A 85 -26.14 -10.19 -34.19
CA GLU A 85 -27.17 -9.37 -34.85
C GLU A 85 -26.76 -8.97 -36.28
N HIS A 86 -25.48 -8.66 -36.52
CA HIS A 86 -24.97 -8.35 -37.86
C HIS A 86 -24.85 -9.57 -38.80
N ALA A 87 -24.65 -10.78 -38.26
CA ALA A 87 -24.60 -12.00 -39.08
C ALA A 87 -25.98 -12.47 -39.57
N ALA A 88 -27.06 -12.09 -38.88
CA ALA A 88 -28.42 -12.44 -39.28
C ALA A 88 -28.93 -11.65 -40.50
N ASP A 89 -28.46 -10.41 -40.70
CA ASP A 89 -28.96 -9.51 -41.76
C ASP A 89 -28.17 -9.60 -43.09
N ALA A 90 -27.04 -10.29 -43.12
CA ALA A 90 -26.17 -10.40 -44.30
C ALA A 90 -26.58 -11.51 -45.31
N THR A 91 -27.67 -12.25 -45.09
CA THR A 91 -28.12 -13.35 -45.98
C THR A 91 -29.47 -13.08 -46.68
N GLY A 92 -29.85 -11.81 -46.88
CA GLY A 92 -31.03 -11.40 -47.66
C GLY A 92 -30.67 -10.85 -49.05
N ALA A 93 -30.60 -11.72 -50.07
CA ALA A 93 -30.26 -11.36 -51.44
C ALA A 93 -31.33 -10.49 -52.16
N GLY A 94 -30.91 -9.47 -52.91
CA GLY A 94 -31.81 -8.75 -53.82
C GLY A 94 -31.31 -7.46 -54.50
N HIS A 95 -30.30 -7.59 -55.37
CA HIS A 95 -30.14 -6.84 -56.64
C HIS A 95 -30.08 -5.28 -56.68
N ALA A 96 -28.87 -4.80 -56.99
CA ALA A 96 -28.38 -3.47 -57.42
C ALA A 96 -29.36 -2.38 -57.92
N VAL A 97 -29.29 -1.15 -57.37
CA VAL A 97 -29.45 0.14 -58.09
C VAL A 97 -28.67 1.28 -57.37
N SER A 98 -28.11 2.15 -58.19
CA SER A 98 -27.34 3.40 -58.02
C SER A 98 -27.76 4.45 -56.97
N GLU A 99 -26.73 5.16 -56.48
CA GLU A 99 -26.67 6.44 -55.72
C GLU A 99 -27.67 7.56 -56.16
N PRO A 100 -28.02 8.52 -55.27
CA PRO A 100 -27.12 9.64 -54.92
C PRO A 100 -26.95 9.86 -53.41
N ALA A 101 -25.70 9.88 -52.97
CA ALA A 101 -25.23 9.90 -51.59
C ALA A 101 -25.20 11.28 -50.90
N ASN A 102 -26.04 12.26 -51.28
CA ASN A 102 -25.85 13.65 -50.81
C ASN A 102 -26.98 14.30 -50.01
N SER A 103 -28.14 13.64 -49.79
CA SER A 103 -29.21 14.17 -48.92
C SER A 103 -29.34 13.46 -47.58
N VAL A 104 -28.71 12.29 -47.43
CA VAL A 104 -28.78 11.47 -46.20
C VAL A 104 -27.65 11.84 -45.23
N ALA A 105 -26.50 12.30 -45.75
CA ALA A 105 -25.36 12.69 -44.92
C ALA A 105 -25.69 13.87 -43.99
N GLU A 106 -26.41 14.88 -44.49
CA GLU A 106 -26.76 16.07 -43.70
C GLU A 106 -27.84 15.82 -42.63
N GLN A 107 -28.77 14.90 -42.91
CA GLN A 107 -29.86 14.55 -41.98
C GLN A 107 -29.40 13.64 -40.82
N VAL A 108 -28.30 12.90 -41.01
CA VAL A 108 -27.69 12.03 -40.00
C VAL A 108 -26.62 12.75 -39.17
N LEU A 109 -25.98 13.81 -39.69
CA LEU A 109 -24.99 14.58 -38.92
C LEU A 109 -25.61 15.48 -37.84
N SER A 110 -26.84 15.96 -38.02
CA SER A 110 -27.54 16.80 -37.03
C SER A 110 -27.77 16.14 -35.65
N PRO A 111 -28.27 14.89 -35.55
CA PRO A 111 -28.45 14.24 -34.24
C PRO A 111 -27.13 13.85 -33.55
N LEU A 112 -26.01 13.75 -34.28
CA LEU A 112 -24.71 13.41 -33.68
C LEU A 112 -24.06 14.57 -32.91
N GLY A 113 -24.43 15.83 -33.23
CA GLY A 113 -23.99 17.00 -32.48
C GLY A 113 -24.66 17.14 -31.11
N GLU A 114 -25.91 16.66 -30.98
CA GLU A 114 -26.69 16.75 -29.74
C GLU A 114 -26.36 15.61 -28.77
N ILE A 115 -26.07 14.41 -29.29
CA ILE A 115 -25.60 13.26 -28.49
C ILE A 115 -24.17 13.50 -27.97
N ALA A 116 -23.33 14.23 -28.72
CA ALA A 116 -22.00 14.64 -28.27
C ALA A 116 -22.03 15.65 -27.11
N GLN A 117 -23.14 16.37 -26.90
CA GLN A 117 -23.29 17.30 -25.79
C GLN A 117 -23.85 16.65 -24.51
N GLN A 118 -24.43 15.45 -24.62
CA GLN A 118 -25.00 14.74 -23.47
C GLN A 118 -24.20 13.50 -23.05
N VAL A 119 -23.25 13.04 -23.87
CA VAL A 119 -22.14 12.20 -23.40
C VAL A 119 -21.05 13.13 -22.90
N ASP A 120 -21.23 13.59 -21.67
CA ASP A 120 -20.18 14.14 -20.82
C ASP A 120 -19.10 13.07 -20.65
N LEU A 121 -18.23 12.94 -21.66
CA LEU A 121 -17.00 12.15 -21.64
C LEU A 121 -15.93 12.83 -20.76
N SER A 122 -16.35 13.74 -19.88
CA SER A 122 -15.69 14.12 -18.65
C SER A 122 -16.39 13.44 -17.46
N SER A 123 -16.74 12.15 -17.59
CA SER A 123 -16.82 11.29 -16.42
C SER A 123 -15.55 11.56 -15.60
N HIS A 124 -15.70 12.20 -14.44
CA HIS A 124 -14.62 12.52 -13.55
C HIS A 124 -13.93 11.21 -13.17
N VAL A 125 -12.96 10.79 -13.97
CA VAL A 125 -11.96 9.82 -13.57
C VAL A 125 -11.07 10.61 -12.61
N GLU A 126 -11.58 10.80 -11.38
CA GLU A 126 -10.77 11.11 -10.23
C GLU A 126 -9.57 10.14 -10.31
N PRO A 127 -8.36 10.64 -10.57
CA PRO A 127 -7.22 9.77 -10.76
C PRO A 127 -7.09 8.94 -9.48
N ILE A 128 -7.25 7.62 -9.60
CA ILE A 128 -7.11 6.72 -8.46
C ILE A 128 -5.65 6.78 -8.04
N VAL A 129 -5.36 7.57 -7.01
CA VAL A 129 -4.03 7.64 -6.42
C VAL A 129 -3.85 6.37 -5.59
N TYR A 130 -2.89 5.54 -5.98
CA TYR A 130 -2.51 4.38 -5.19
C TYR A 130 -1.46 4.76 -4.15
N SER A 131 -1.50 4.10 -3.00
CA SER A 131 -0.45 4.22 -1.99
C SER A 131 0.86 3.58 -2.45
N ASN A 132 2.00 4.01 -1.89
CA ASN A 132 3.29 3.40 -2.20
C ASN A 132 3.34 1.95 -1.64
N PRO A 133 3.62 0.93 -2.46
CA PRO A 133 3.68 -0.46 -2.01
C PRO A 133 4.98 -0.82 -1.27
N MET A 134 6.05 -0.02 -1.40
CA MET A 134 7.34 -0.38 -0.76
C MET A 134 7.26 -0.38 0.77
N PRO A 135 6.64 0.63 1.43
CA PRO A 135 6.57 0.69 2.89
C PRO A 135 5.77 -0.42 3.55
N SER A 136 4.68 -0.88 2.93
CA SER A 136 3.82 -1.91 3.51
C SER A 136 4.48 -3.29 3.52
N VAL A 137 5.16 -3.67 2.44
CA VAL A 137 5.86 -4.96 2.34
C VAL A 137 7.05 -5.00 3.29
N LEU A 138 7.85 -3.93 3.32
CA LEU A 138 9.02 -3.85 4.20
C LEU A 138 8.65 -3.82 5.69
N MET A 139 7.46 -3.34 6.02
CA MET A 139 6.95 -3.42 7.38
C MET A 139 6.49 -4.83 7.74
N LEU A 140 5.82 -5.55 6.83
CA LEU A 140 5.41 -6.92 7.08
C LEU A 140 6.62 -7.83 7.35
N THR A 141 7.68 -7.71 6.55
CA THR A 141 8.91 -8.47 6.75
C THR A 141 9.61 -8.07 8.05
N ALA A 142 9.67 -6.77 8.35
CA ALA A 142 10.30 -6.29 9.56
C ALA A 142 9.54 -6.67 10.84
N ILE A 143 8.20 -6.76 10.81
CA ILE A 143 7.40 -7.26 11.93
C ILE A 143 7.73 -8.72 12.22
N VAL A 144 7.80 -9.57 11.19
CA VAL A 144 8.12 -11.00 11.36
C VAL A 144 9.53 -11.19 11.92
N VAL A 145 10.51 -10.48 11.35
CA VAL A 145 11.90 -10.50 11.85
C VAL A 145 11.98 -9.98 13.29
N GLY A 146 11.20 -8.94 13.62
CA GLY A 146 11.14 -8.38 14.96
C GLY A 146 10.56 -9.31 16.02
N ILE A 147 9.46 -10.00 15.71
CA ILE A 147 8.88 -11.00 16.60
C ILE A 147 9.85 -12.19 16.77
N ALA A 148 10.51 -12.61 15.70
CA ALA A 148 11.49 -13.69 15.74
C ALA A 148 12.71 -13.34 16.60
N THR A 149 13.28 -12.16 16.42
CA THR A 149 14.44 -11.68 17.20
C THR A 149 14.08 -11.44 18.66
N THR A 150 12.89 -10.92 18.96
CA THR A 150 12.41 -10.79 20.35
C THR A 150 12.23 -12.15 21.01
N SER A 151 11.66 -13.12 20.29
CA SER A 151 11.48 -14.49 20.80
C SER A 151 12.84 -15.14 21.09
N LEU A 152 13.80 -14.98 20.17
CA LEU A 152 15.16 -15.47 20.35
C LEU A 152 15.86 -14.80 21.53
N ALA A 153 15.75 -13.48 21.66
CA ALA A 153 16.36 -12.75 22.77
C ALA A 153 15.81 -13.21 24.13
N LEU A 154 14.48 -13.40 24.24
CA LEU A 154 13.87 -13.92 25.46
C LEU A 154 14.28 -15.38 25.74
N ALA A 155 14.35 -16.23 24.70
CA ALA A 155 14.81 -17.60 24.84
C ALA A 155 16.26 -17.65 25.36
N LEU A 156 17.15 -16.79 24.83
CA LEU A 156 18.52 -16.66 25.30
C LEU A 156 18.57 -16.18 26.75
N ILE A 157 17.76 -15.18 27.14
CA ILE A 157 17.74 -14.69 28.52
C ILE A 157 17.23 -15.75 29.49
N VAL A 158 16.21 -16.53 29.12
CA VAL A 158 15.74 -17.64 29.95
C VAL A 158 16.85 -18.68 30.10
N ARG A 159 17.56 -19.02 29.03
CA ARG A 159 18.68 -19.96 29.07
C ARG A 159 19.82 -19.50 29.98
N ILE A 160 20.20 -18.22 29.88
CA ILE A 160 21.22 -17.61 30.73
C ILE A 160 20.77 -17.62 32.20
N ARG A 161 19.50 -17.32 32.46
CA ARG A 161 18.95 -17.35 33.82
C ARG A 161 18.97 -18.75 34.43
N GLU A 162 18.75 -19.80 33.64
CA GLU A 162 18.83 -21.20 34.11
C GLU A 162 20.26 -21.59 34.52
N GLU A 163 21.27 -21.05 33.83
CA GLU A 163 22.69 -21.37 34.07
C GLU A 163 23.32 -20.51 35.17
N TYR A 164 23.12 -19.18 35.14
CA TYR A 164 23.74 -18.23 36.06
C TYR A 164 22.83 -17.82 37.25
N GLY A 165 21.53 -18.16 37.21
CA GLY A 165 20.56 -17.79 38.25
C GLY A 165 20.17 -16.30 38.29
N THR A 166 20.74 -15.46 37.42
CA THR A 166 20.52 -14.01 37.37
C THR A 166 20.27 -13.53 35.93
N ILE A 167 19.66 -12.35 35.79
CA ILE A 167 19.38 -11.66 34.52
C ILE A 167 20.07 -10.29 34.42
N GLU A 168 20.89 -9.96 35.41
CA GLU A 168 21.71 -8.74 35.48
C GLU A 168 23.08 -9.05 34.89
N GLU A 169 23.49 -8.30 33.88
CA GLU A 169 24.71 -8.49 33.11
C GLU A 169 25.97 -8.31 33.98
N ASP A 170 25.99 -7.27 34.83
CA ASP A 170 27.11 -7.01 35.76
C ASP A 170 27.45 -8.24 36.63
N LYS A 171 26.43 -8.94 37.13
CA LYS A 171 26.59 -10.11 38.00
C LYS A 171 27.07 -11.34 37.24
N ILE A 172 26.66 -11.48 35.97
CA ILE A 172 27.10 -12.59 35.12
C ILE A 172 28.60 -12.45 34.84
N LEU A 173 29.06 -11.23 34.56
CA LEU A 173 30.48 -10.93 34.33
C LEU A 173 31.35 -11.16 35.57
N GLU A 174 30.81 -10.88 36.77
CA GLU A 174 31.50 -11.21 38.03
C GLU A 174 31.64 -12.73 38.24
N LEU A 175 30.58 -13.50 38.00
CA LEU A 175 30.59 -14.97 38.15
C LEU A 175 31.55 -15.67 37.18
N ASP A 176 31.66 -15.18 35.94
CA ASP A 176 32.56 -15.71 34.93
C ASP A 176 34.03 -15.39 35.24
N ARG A 177 34.31 -14.23 35.84
CA ARG A 177 35.66 -13.85 36.25
C ARG A 177 36.18 -14.67 37.44
N ASP A 178 35.28 -15.14 38.29
CA ASP A 178 35.60 -15.88 39.52
C ASP A 178 35.64 -17.42 39.32
N SER A 179 35.33 -17.91 38.11
CA SER A 179 35.35 -19.34 37.72
C SER A 179 36.63 -19.73 36.96
#